data_AF-A0A7G1KHT0-F1
#
_entry.id   AF-A0A7G1KHT0-F1
#
_cell.length_a   1.000
_cell.length_b   1.000
_cell.length_c   1.000
_cell.angle_alpha   90.00
_cell.angle_beta   90.00
_cell.angle_gamma   90.00
#
_symmetry.space_group_name_H-M   'P 1'
#
loop_
_entity.id
_entity.type
_entity.pdbx_description
1 polymer ?
#
loop_
_entity_poly.entity_id
_entity_poly.type
_entity_poly.pdbx_seq_one_letter_code
_entity_poly.pdbx_strand_id
1 'polypeptide(L)'
;MRAAAVLADLGFTAVASGVIARRRAVMGALERAQADRRTVGRIRRLRAEFGSGPVELVIPGRRFVIVLDPADVATVLAGTPTPFHPANREKRAALRQFQPHGVLVSDEPVRDERRACNEAVLDTDAPMHRLAGPFAAVVAEEAHEIIESALRRGHLDAARFTTAWWRLVRRITLGDPARDDDAITDELWRLRSAANWSFLVPPRRRRRERFFDRLQRYVENAGPDNLAGTVARLPGGGAVDPVGQIPHWLFAFDAAGMASSRALAVLATHPEQHARAVADAADPAHLGLRPYLRACVQESVRLWPTTPMILREVTAPAAWRAGDELFVTAPGAALLITVPAFHRDRDLLPFADEFVPEIWLDGRAEQYPQLVPFSAGPAGCPGQNLVLFVTSALLAHLLSALELRLRSHLRPVPDAPLPLMFNNFGLDFTVTRATARVP
;
A
#
# COMPACT_ATOMS: atom_id res chain seq x y z
N MET A 1 30.82 11.75 -5.83
CA MET A 1 30.45 11.70 -4.39
C MET A 1 29.06 12.27 -4.10
N ARG A 2 28.69 13.45 -4.62
CA ARG A 2 27.37 14.07 -4.39
C ARG A 2 26.16 13.19 -4.75
N ALA A 3 26.14 12.60 -5.95
CA ALA A 3 25.06 11.73 -6.41
C ALA A 3 24.80 10.55 -5.46
N ALA A 4 25.86 9.87 -5.01
CA ALA A 4 25.75 8.77 -4.05
C ALA A 4 25.19 9.21 -2.69
N ALA A 5 25.57 10.39 -2.19
CA ALA A 5 25.03 10.93 -0.94
C ALA A 5 23.54 11.28 -1.06
N VAL A 6 23.11 11.83 -2.20
CA VAL A 6 21.69 12.09 -2.46
C VAL A 6 20.89 10.77 -2.49
N LEU A 7 21.37 9.77 -3.22
CA LEU A 7 20.71 8.45 -3.27
C LEU A 7 20.68 7.77 -1.90
N ALA A 8 21.76 7.89 -1.11
CA ALA A 8 21.79 7.38 0.26
C ALA A 8 20.74 8.06 1.14
N ASP A 9 20.57 9.39 1.04
CA ASP A 9 19.54 10.12 1.77
C ASP A 9 18.12 9.66 1.39
N LEU A 10 17.84 9.55 0.08
CA LEU A 10 16.52 9.16 -0.43
C LEU A 10 16.19 7.69 -0.10
N GLY A 11 17.20 6.82 -0.14
CA GLY A 11 17.04 5.38 0.11
C GLY A 11 17.12 4.97 1.58
N PHE A 12 17.71 5.79 2.46
CA PHE A 12 18.04 5.41 3.84
C PHE A 12 16.83 4.83 4.59
N THR A 13 15.72 5.56 4.67
CA THR A 13 14.56 5.13 5.44
C THR A 13 13.92 3.87 4.84
N ALA A 14 13.80 3.79 3.52
CA ALA A 14 13.25 2.63 2.83
C ALA A 14 14.13 1.38 3.05
N VAL A 15 15.46 1.51 2.93
CA VAL A 15 16.40 0.42 3.16
C VAL A 15 16.44 0.00 4.62
N ALA A 16 16.48 0.93 5.57
CA ALA A 16 16.52 0.64 7.01
C ALA A 16 15.23 -0.03 7.51
N SER A 17 14.08 0.50 7.07
CA SER A 17 12.78 -0.10 7.38
C SER A 17 12.56 -1.44 6.68
N GLY A 18 13.19 -1.68 5.53
CA GLY A 18 13.01 -2.88 4.71
C GLY A 18 12.08 -2.57 3.53
N VAL A 19 12.63 -2.67 2.32
CA VAL A 19 12.00 -2.19 1.07
C VAL A 19 10.75 -2.99 0.70
N ILE A 20 10.73 -4.30 0.99
CA ILE A 20 9.64 -5.23 0.65
C ILE A 20 8.88 -5.69 1.90
N ALA A 21 9.61 -6.03 2.96
CA ALA A 21 9.04 -6.45 4.24
C ALA A 21 9.62 -5.60 5.37
N ARG A 22 8.75 -4.98 6.17
CA ARG A 22 9.16 -4.03 7.20
C ARG A 22 9.80 -4.73 8.41
N ARG A 23 10.93 -4.21 8.88
CA ARG A 23 11.65 -4.71 10.06
C ARG A 23 11.03 -4.15 11.32
N ARG A 24 10.13 -4.91 11.95
CA ARG A 24 9.39 -4.51 13.17
C ARG A 24 10.29 -3.87 14.25
N ALA A 25 11.44 -4.48 14.52
CA ALA A 25 12.39 -4.01 15.54
C ALA A 25 12.99 -2.61 15.25
N VAL A 26 13.06 -2.19 14.00
CA VAL A 26 13.68 -0.91 13.58
C VAL A 26 12.64 0.21 13.47
N MET A 27 11.37 -0.12 13.20
CA MET A 27 10.33 0.87 12.91
C MET A 27 10.11 1.88 14.05
N GLY A 28 10.14 1.44 15.30
CA GLY A 28 9.98 2.35 16.46
C GLY A 28 11.16 3.32 16.65
N ALA A 29 12.37 2.95 16.22
CA ALA A 29 13.51 3.86 16.23
C ALA A 29 13.40 4.90 15.09
N LEU A 30 13.02 4.46 13.88
CA LEU A 30 12.81 5.35 12.74
C LEU A 30 11.67 6.34 12.98
N GLU A 31 10.59 5.91 13.62
CA GLU A 31 9.50 6.79 14.05
C GLU A 31 9.98 7.84 15.05
N ARG A 32 10.69 7.45 16.12
CA ARG A 32 11.20 8.41 17.11
C ARG A 32 12.15 9.44 16.47
N ALA A 33 12.96 9.01 15.52
CA ALA A 33 13.86 9.89 14.77
C ALA A 33 13.15 10.70 13.66
N GLN A 34 11.89 10.38 13.34
CA GLN A 34 11.15 10.92 12.19
C GLN A 34 12.01 10.87 10.92
N ALA A 35 12.54 9.69 10.60
CA ALA A 35 13.61 9.51 9.61
C ALA A 35 13.23 10.00 8.20
N ASP A 36 11.94 9.97 7.82
CA ASP A 36 11.48 10.51 6.53
C ASP A 36 11.68 12.02 6.37
N ARG A 37 11.95 12.79 7.45
CA ARG A 37 12.40 14.19 7.36
C ARG A 37 13.62 14.34 6.45
N ARG A 38 14.54 13.36 6.49
CA ARG A 38 15.76 13.36 5.65
C ARG A 38 15.41 13.27 4.17
N THR A 39 14.50 12.36 3.82
CA THR A 39 14.04 12.12 2.46
C THR A 39 13.24 13.32 1.92
N VAL A 40 12.25 13.79 2.66
CA VAL A 40 11.42 14.95 2.27
C VAL A 40 12.29 16.20 2.12
N GLY A 41 13.15 16.49 3.10
CA GLY A 41 14.07 17.63 3.04
C GLY A 41 15.13 17.52 1.94
N ARG A 42 15.50 16.31 1.51
CA ARG A 42 16.41 16.13 0.36
C ARG A 42 15.74 16.49 -0.96
N ILE A 43 14.50 16.04 -1.20
CA ILE A 43 13.75 16.40 -2.42
C ILE A 43 13.51 17.91 -2.51
N ARG A 44 13.09 18.55 -1.40
CA ARG A 44 12.91 20.01 -1.37
C ARG A 44 14.18 20.78 -1.72
N ARG A 45 15.33 20.37 -1.18
CA ARG A 45 16.62 21.01 -1.51
C ARG A 45 17.00 20.81 -2.97
N LEU A 46 16.73 19.65 -3.55
CA LEU A 46 16.95 19.43 -4.98
C LEU A 46 16.06 20.35 -5.81
N ARG A 47 14.78 20.50 -5.45
CA ARG A 47 13.85 21.41 -6.16
C ARG A 47 14.28 22.88 -6.03
N ALA A 48 14.71 23.29 -4.84
CA ALA A 48 15.21 24.65 -4.60
C ALA A 48 16.49 24.95 -5.38
N GLU A 49 17.34 23.95 -5.61
CA GLU A 49 18.61 24.11 -6.33
C GLU A 49 18.47 24.01 -7.85
N PHE A 50 17.66 23.07 -8.35
CA PHE A 50 17.58 22.71 -9.77
C PHE A 50 16.26 23.10 -10.44
N GLY A 51 15.32 23.70 -9.69
CA GLY A 51 13.99 24.04 -10.18
C GLY A 51 13.04 22.83 -10.24
N SER A 52 12.05 22.91 -11.13
CA SER A 52 11.01 21.88 -11.28
C SER A 52 11.47 20.66 -12.10
N GLY A 53 12.47 20.81 -12.96
CA GLY A 53 12.95 19.71 -13.79
C GLY A 53 13.48 18.51 -13.00
N PRO A 54 13.38 17.29 -13.53
CA PRO A 54 13.94 16.13 -12.86
C PRO A 54 15.46 16.18 -12.85
N VAL A 55 16.07 15.59 -11.82
CA VAL A 55 17.53 15.59 -11.65
C VAL A 55 18.11 14.23 -11.99
N GLU A 56 19.03 14.18 -12.95
CA GLU A 56 19.79 12.97 -13.26
C GLU A 56 21.01 12.82 -12.33
N LEU A 57 21.09 11.67 -11.67
CA LEU A 57 22.17 11.27 -10.78
C LEU A 57 22.88 10.06 -11.39
N VAL A 58 24.16 10.23 -11.72
CA VAL A 58 24.99 9.18 -12.31
C VAL A 58 25.87 8.54 -11.24
N ILE A 59 25.79 7.21 -11.13
CA ILE A 59 26.72 6.38 -10.36
C ILE A 59 27.32 5.31 -11.29
N PRO A 60 28.45 4.66 -10.93
CA PRO A 60 29.05 3.63 -11.78
C PRO A 60 28.02 2.56 -12.20
N GLY A 61 27.79 2.43 -13.50
CA GLY A 61 26.90 1.41 -14.09
C GLY A 61 25.39 1.67 -13.94
N ARG A 62 24.95 2.82 -13.40
CA ARG A 62 23.52 3.14 -13.29
C ARG A 62 23.24 4.64 -13.28
N ARG A 63 22.17 5.04 -13.97
CA ARG A 63 21.64 6.41 -13.97
C ARG A 63 20.29 6.42 -13.26
N PHE A 64 20.10 7.37 -12.37
CA PHE A 64 18.86 7.59 -11.63
C PHE A 64 18.29 8.94 -12.00
N VAL A 65 16.99 9.02 -12.25
CA VAL A 65 16.31 10.29 -12.49
C VAL A 65 15.31 10.51 -11.36
N ILE A 66 15.53 11.58 -10.61
CA ILE A 66 14.71 11.95 -9.45
C ILE A 66 13.66 12.93 -9.93
N VAL A 67 12.39 12.54 -9.83
CA VAL A 67 11.26 13.40 -10.17
C VAL A 67 11.04 14.42 -9.05
N LEU A 68 10.93 15.71 -9.40
CA LEU A 68 10.79 16.82 -8.45
C LEU A 68 9.46 17.57 -8.55
N ASP A 69 8.82 17.53 -9.73
CA ASP A 69 7.59 18.27 -10.02
C ASP A 69 6.33 17.37 -10.02
N PRO A 70 5.20 17.85 -9.49
CA PRO A 70 3.92 17.16 -9.56
C PRO A 70 3.43 16.78 -10.97
N ALA A 71 3.63 17.65 -11.97
CA ALA A 71 3.23 17.37 -13.34
C ALA A 71 4.06 16.24 -13.95
N ASP A 72 5.35 16.18 -13.62
CA ASP A 72 6.22 15.08 -14.04
C ASP A 72 5.81 13.75 -13.39
N VAL A 73 5.30 13.76 -12.16
CA VAL A 73 4.70 12.56 -11.55
C VAL A 73 3.52 12.07 -12.41
N ALA A 74 2.62 12.97 -12.81
CA ALA A 74 1.48 12.64 -13.67
C ALA A 74 1.94 12.05 -15.01
N THR A 75 2.88 12.72 -15.68
CA THR A 75 3.48 12.29 -16.96
C THR A 75 4.10 10.91 -16.85
N VAL A 76 4.87 10.64 -15.79
CA VAL A 76 5.52 9.34 -15.58
C VAL A 76 4.50 8.21 -15.42
N LEU A 77 3.46 8.46 -14.63
CA LEU A 77 2.45 7.44 -14.34
C LEU A 77 1.54 7.18 -15.55
N ALA A 78 1.17 8.24 -16.29
CA ALA A 78 0.38 8.13 -17.51
C ALA A 78 1.17 7.46 -18.66
N GLY A 79 2.46 7.76 -18.81
CA GLY A 79 3.34 7.18 -19.85
C GLY A 79 3.84 5.76 -19.54
N THR A 80 3.14 5.01 -18.70
CA THR A 80 3.43 3.58 -18.45
C THR A 80 2.70 2.74 -19.51
N PRO A 81 3.33 1.73 -20.16
CA PRO A 81 4.68 1.22 -19.90
C PRO A 81 5.77 1.87 -20.76
N THR A 82 5.43 2.65 -21.77
CA THR A 82 6.38 3.31 -22.66
C THR A 82 6.10 4.81 -22.70
N PRO A 83 7.09 5.67 -22.38
CA PRO A 83 8.51 5.36 -22.16
C PRO A 83 8.87 4.88 -20.75
N PHE A 84 7.91 4.72 -19.82
CA PHE A 84 8.18 4.47 -18.40
C PHE A 84 7.73 3.09 -17.94
N HIS A 85 8.57 2.08 -18.11
CA HIS A 85 8.21 0.70 -17.81
C HIS A 85 8.02 0.49 -16.29
N PRO A 86 6.95 -0.18 -15.85
CA PRO A 86 6.59 -0.29 -14.43
C PRO A 86 7.51 -1.20 -13.61
N ALA A 87 8.36 -1.98 -14.26
CA ALA A 87 9.38 -2.80 -13.62
C ALA A 87 10.77 -2.31 -14.04
N ASN A 88 11.56 -1.88 -13.05
CA ASN A 88 13.00 -1.63 -13.24
C ASN A 88 13.82 -2.81 -12.72
N ARG A 89 15.13 -2.81 -13.01
CA ARG A 89 16.10 -3.82 -12.54
C ARG A 89 15.96 -4.15 -11.04
N GLU A 90 15.85 -3.13 -10.20
CA GLU A 90 15.76 -3.23 -8.74
C GLU A 90 14.48 -3.94 -8.30
N LYS A 91 13.33 -3.55 -8.85
CA LYS A 91 12.03 -4.18 -8.59
C LYS A 91 12.00 -5.63 -9.10
N ARG A 92 12.55 -5.90 -10.30
CA ARG A 92 12.66 -7.26 -10.84
C ARG A 92 13.48 -8.16 -9.92
N ALA A 93 14.64 -7.70 -9.46
CA ALA A 93 15.50 -8.46 -8.55
C ALA A 93 14.79 -8.80 -7.23
N ALA A 94 14.08 -7.82 -6.64
CA ALA A 94 13.36 -8.02 -5.40
C ALA A 94 12.13 -8.93 -5.55
N LEU A 95 11.19 -8.60 -6.44
CA LEU A 95 9.90 -9.28 -6.47
C LEU A 95 9.99 -10.71 -7.06
N ARG A 96 10.94 -11.00 -7.97
CA ARG A 96 11.14 -12.37 -8.49
C ARG A 96 11.52 -13.39 -7.41
N GLN A 97 11.94 -12.93 -6.23
CA GLN A 97 12.23 -13.79 -5.08
C GLN A 97 11.00 -14.55 -4.56
N PHE A 98 9.80 -13.97 -4.72
CA PHE A 98 8.55 -14.55 -4.19
C PHE A 98 7.38 -14.56 -5.18
N GLN A 99 7.45 -13.78 -6.26
CA GLN A 99 6.45 -13.71 -7.33
C GLN A 99 7.13 -13.67 -8.72
N PRO A 100 7.87 -14.72 -9.13
CA PRO A 100 8.63 -14.73 -10.39
C PRO A 100 7.75 -14.59 -11.65
N HIS A 101 6.47 -14.98 -11.55
CA HIS A 101 5.48 -14.85 -12.63
C HIS A 101 4.51 -13.68 -12.42
N GLY A 102 4.75 -12.82 -11.43
CA GLY A 102 3.85 -11.70 -11.11
C GLY A 102 3.85 -10.60 -12.17
N VAL A 103 2.69 -10.01 -12.41
CA VAL A 103 2.49 -8.88 -13.35
C VAL A 103 3.47 -7.72 -13.10
N LEU A 104 3.85 -7.47 -11.84
CA LEU A 104 4.73 -6.37 -11.44
C LEU A 104 6.18 -6.47 -11.96
N VAL A 105 6.60 -7.64 -12.45
CA VAL A 105 7.96 -7.90 -12.98
C VAL A 105 7.96 -8.51 -14.38
N SER A 106 6.79 -8.50 -15.02
CA SER A 106 6.58 -9.01 -16.37
C SER A 106 6.86 -7.92 -17.39
N ASP A 107 7.33 -8.34 -18.56
CA ASP A 107 7.56 -7.48 -19.73
C ASP A 107 6.43 -7.75 -20.77
N GLU A 108 6.20 -6.83 -21.72
CA GLU A 108 5.22 -7.03 -22.79
C GLU A 108 5.65 -8.17 -23.76
N PRO A 109 4.71 -8.96 -24.34
CA PRO A 109 3.26 -8.84 -24.23
C PRO A 109 2.64 -9.57 -23.02
N VAL A 110 3.37 -10.49 -22.37
CA VAL A 110 2.81 -11.34 -21.28
C VAL A 110 2.34 -10.53 -20.06
N ARG A 111 2.91 -9.33 -19.86
CA ARG A 111 2.45 -8.39 -18.84
C ARG A 111 0.98 -8.02 -19.01
N ASP A 112 0.53 -7.77 -20.24
CA ASP A 112 -0.83 -7.28 -20.50
C ASP A 112 -1.87 -8.38 -20.27
N GLU A 113 -1.55 -9.62 -20.67
CA GLU A 113 -2.39 -10.79 -20.36
C GLU A 113 -2.47 -11.03 -18.84
N ARG A 114 -1.35 -10.92 -18.12
CA ARG A 114 -1.33 -11.00 -16.65
C ARG A 114 -2.09 -9.86 -16.00
N ARG A 115 -2.00 -8.64 -16.54
CA ARG A 115 -2.75 -7.47 -16.06
C ARG A 115 -4.25 -7.69 -16.22
N ALA A 116 -4.71 -8.09 -17.39
CA ALA A 116 -6.11 -8.42 -17.66
C ALA A 116 -6.62 -9.52 -16.72
N CYS A 117 -5.82 -10.57 -16.48
CA CYS A 117 -6.14 -11.60 -15.50
C CYS A 117 -6.32 -11.03 -14.08
N ASN A 118 -5.40 -10.18 -13.61
CA ASN A 118 -5.55 -9.53 -12.31
C ASN A 118 -6.80 -8.64 -12.23
N GLU A 119 -7.06 -7.83 -13.26
CA GLU A 119 -8.22 -6.92 -13.28
C GLU A 119 -9.55 -7.67 -13.30
N ALA A 120 -9.61 -8.80 -14.01
CA ALA A 120 -10.77 -9.68 -14.05
C ALA A 120 -11.05 -10.37 -12.70
N VAL A 121 -10.00 -10.78 -11.96
CA VAL A 121 -10.18 -11.39 -10.62
C VAL A 121 -10.54 -10.34 -9.57
N LEU A 122 -9.95 -9.15 -9.66
CA LEU A 122 -10.07 -8.09 -8.65
C LEU A 122 -11.21 -7.11 -8.92
N ASP A 123 -11.97 -7.29 -10.01
CA ASP A 123 -13.03 -6.40 -10.47
C ASP A 123 -12.64 -4.93 -10.47
N THR A 124 -11.51 -4.63 -11.11
CA THR A 124 -10.87 -3.30 -11.03
C THR A 124 -11.82 -2.16 -11.39
N ASP A 125 -12.61 -2.32 -12.44
CA ASP A 125 -13.51 -1.27 -12.95
C ASP A 125 -14.82 -1.17 -12.14
N ALA A 126 -15.12 -2.15 -11.28
CA ALA A 126 -16.32 -2.12 -10.48
C ALA A 126 -16.09 -1.32 -9.18
N PRO A 127 -16.99 -0.38 -8.81
CA PRO A 127 -16.89 0.35 -7.55
C PRO A 127 -17.01 -0.58 -6.33
N MET A 128 -17.73 -1.68 -6.49
CA MET A 128 -17.89 -2.76 -5.53
C MET A 128 -17.64 -4.11 -6.23
N HIS A 129 -16.84 -4.95 -5.60
CA HIS A 129 -16.45 -6.26 -6.13
C HIS A 129 -17.66 -7.20 -6.27
N ARG A 130 -17.70 -8.08 -7.27
CA ARG A 130 -18.79 -9.05 -7.48
C ARG A 130 -19.03 -9.99 -6.28
N LEU A 131 -17.97 -10.24 -5.52
CA LEU A 131 -17.97 -11.03 -4.27
C LEU A 131 -18.13 -10.16 -3.00
N ALA A 132 -18.60 -8.93 -3.11
CA ALA A 132 -18.71 -8.05 -1.94
C ALA A 132 -19.62 -8.60 -0.84
N GLY A 133 -20.70 -9.32 -1.19
CA GLY A 133 -21.57 -9.99 -0.21
C GLY A 133 -20.81 -11.01 0.65
N PRO A 134 -20.22 -12.06 0.05
CA PRO A 134 -19.40 -13.01 0.80
C PRO A 134 -18.21 -12.37 1.54
N PHE A 135 -17.56 -11.37 0.94
CA PHE A 135 -16.47 -10.65 1.61
C PHE A 135 -16.96 -9.85 2.83
N ALA A 136 -18.15 -9.25 2.78
CA ALA A 136 -18.76 -8.58 3.93
C ALA A 136 -19.03 -9.57 5.07
N ALA A 137 -19.53 -10.77 4.76
CA ALA A 137 -19.75 -11.81 5.78
C ALA A 137 -18.44 -12.21 6.48
N VAL A 138 -17.38 -12.46 5.72
CA VAL A 138 -16.03 -12.73 6.26
C VAL A 138 -15.53 -11.58 7.12
N VAL A 139 -15.67 -10.34 6.66
CA VAL A 139 -15.25 -9.14 7.40
C VAL A 139 -16.03 -9.04 8.73
N ALA A 140 -17.34 -9.24 8.71
CA ALA A 140 -18.20 -9.17 9.90
C ALA A 140 -17.80 -10.22 10.95
N GLU A 141 -17.58 -11.47 10.53
CA GLU A 141 -17.16 -12.56 11.42
C GLU A 141 -15.79 -12.27 12.06
N GLU A 142 -14.80 -11.87 11.26
CA GLU A 142 -13.46 -11.58 11.79
C GLU A 142 -13.43 -10.29 12.62
N ALA A 143 -14.27 -9.30 12.29
CA ALA A 143 -14.46 -8.12 13.13
C ALA A 143 -15.08 -8.47 14.48
N HIS A 144 -16.07 -9.36 14.51
CA HIS A 144 -16.70 -9.83 15.75
C HIS A 144 -15.65 -10.44 16.70
N GLU A 145 -14.76 -11.29 16.19
CA GLU A 145 -13.65 -11.87 16.97
C GLU A 145 -12.70 -10.81 17.54
N ILE A 146 -12.37 -9.77 16.75
CA ILE A 146 -11.54 -8.65 17.21
C ILE A 146 -12.25 -7.90 18.35
N ILE A 147 -13.52 -7.54 18.15
CA ILE A 147 -14.34 -6.78 19.10
C ILE A 147 -14.46 -7.52 20.42
N GLU A 148 -14.85 -8.79 20.38
CA GLU A 148 -15.02 -9.64 21.55
C GLU A 148 -13.71 -9.81 22.32
N SER A 149 -12.60 -10.07 21.61
CA SER A 149 -11.28 -10.18 22.22
C SER A 149 -10.82 -8.86 22.84
N ALA A 150 -11.04 -7.73 22.17
CA ALA A 150 -10.65 -6.40 22.64
C ALA A 150 -11.45 -5.97 23.87
N LEU A 151 -12.77 -6.19 23.89
CA LEU A 151 -13.64 -5.86 25.02
C LEU A 151 -13.30 -6.71 26.25
N ARG A 152 -13.10 -8.02 26.09
CA ARG A 152 -12.70 -8.90 27.21
C ARG A 152 -11.38 -8.48 27.85
N ARG A 153 -10.47 -7.89 27.07
CA ARG A 153 -9.13 -7.49 27.52
C ARG A 153 -9.03 -6.02 27.91
N GLY A 154 -10.00 -5.20 27.52
CA GLY A 154 -9.94 -3.74 27.62
C GLY A 154 -8.86 -3.09 26.75
N HIS A 155 -8.27 -3.84 25.80
CA HIS A 155 -7.20 -3.33 24.94
C HIS A 155 -7.15 -4.03 23.57
N LEU A 156 -6.67 -3.30 22.56
CA LEU A 156 -6.36 -3.81 21.22
C LEU A 156 -4.97 -3.33 20.81
N ASP A 157 -4.02 -4.25 20.69
CA ASP A 157 -2.65 -3.96 20.24
C ASP A 157 -2.45 -4.31 18.76
N ALA A 158 -1.37 -3.78 18.17
CA ALA A 158 -1.02 -4.01 16.77
C ALA A 158 -0.81 -5.49 16.42
N ALA A 159 -0.35 -6.33 17.35
CA ALA A 159 -0.12 -7.75 17.09
C ALA A 159 -1.46 -8.46 16.91
N ARG A 160 -2.43 -8.22 17.79
CA ARG A 160 -3.79 -8.77 17.72
C ARG A 160 -4.52 -8.31 16.46
N PHE A 161 -4.45 -7.02 16.16
CA PHE A 161 -5.02 -6.48 14.92
C PHE A 161 -4.41 -7.18 13.70
N THR A 162 -3.07 -7.32 13.67
CA THR A 162 -2.36 -7.95 12.55
C THR A 162 -2.73 -9.44 12.39
N THR A 163 -2.84 -10.18 13.48
CA THR A 163 -3.24 -11.61 13.44
C THR A 163 -4.64 -11.77 12.85
N ALA A 164 -5.62 -11.01 13.35
CA ALA A 164 -6.99 -11.06 12.83
C ALA A 164 -7.08 -10.54 11.39
N TRP A 165 -6.33 -9.50 11.05
CA TRP A 165 -6.22 -8.98 9.68
C TRP A 165 -5.75 -10.08 8.71
N TRP A 166 -4.69 -10.82 9.04
CA TRP A 166 -4.22 -11.90 8.16
C TRP A 166 -5.18 -13.08 8.07
N ARG A 167 -5.92 -13.39 9.15
CA ARG A 167 -7.02 -14.36 9.10
C ARG A 167 -8.08 -13.94 8.08
N LEU A 168 -8.57 -12.70 8.17
CA LEU A 168 -9.50 -12.11 7.21
C LEU A 168 -8.97 -12.17 5.77
N VAL A 169 -7.72 -11.71 5.54
CA VAL A 169 -7.11 -11.69 4.20
C VAL A 169 -6.99 -13.08 3.59
N ARG A 170 -6.63 -14.09 4.39
CA ARG A 170 -6.56 -15.48 3.91
C ARG A 170 -7.93 -15.99 3.49
N ARG A 171 -8.99 -15.71 4.25
CA ARG A 171 -10.36 -16.10 3.89
C ARG A 171 -10.82 -15.44 2.58
N ILE A 172 -10.61 -14.14 2.43
CA ILE A 172 -10.96 -13.41 1.19
C ILE A 172 -10.17 -13.95 -0.02
N THR A 173 -8.88 -14.22 0.18
CA THR A 173 -7.98 -14.57 -0.94
C THR A 173 -8.03 -16.06 -1.29
N LEU A 174 -8.02 -16.94 -0.30
CA LEU A 174 -7.81 -18.40 -0.43
C LEU A 174 -9.00 -19.24 0.06
N GLY A 175 -10.03 -18.60 0.64
CA GLY A 175 -11.21 -19.26 1.20
C GLY A 175 -11.05 -19.66 2.68
N ASP A 176 -12.17 -20.08 3.28
CA ASP A 176 -12.27 -20.45 4.70
C ASP A 176 -11.31 -21.54 5.17
N PRO A 177 -10.94 -22.56 4.37
CA PRO A 177 -9.92 -23.53 4.77
C PRO A 177 -8.53 -22.90 5.06
N ALA A 178 -8.28 -21.67 4.60
CA ALA A 178 -7.06 -20.93 4.89
C ALA A 178 -7.14 -20.07 6.16
N ARG A 179 -8.29 -19.99 6.84
CA ARG A 179 -8.54 -19.09 7.98
C ARG A 179 -7.43 -19.14 9.02
N ASP A 180 -7.11 -20.33 9.52
CA ASP A 180 -6.14 -20.52 10.60
C ASP A 180 -4.78 -21.05 10.10
N ASP A 181 -4.51 -20.95 8.80
CA ASP A 181 -3.23 -21.34 8.22
C ASP A 181 -2.19 -20.22 8.31
N ASP A 182 -1.61 -19.97 9.49
CA ASP A 182 -0.57 -18.92 9.63
C ASP A 182 0.69 -19.23 8.81
N ALA A 183 0.91 -20.51 8.49
CA ALA A 183 2.09 -20.93 7.77
C ALA A 183 2.14 -20.41 6.32
N ILE A 184 1.01 -20.20 5.60
CA ILE A 184 1.06 -19.66 4.23
C ILE A 184 1.51 -18.19 4.20
N THR A 185 1.00 -17.36 5.11
CA THR A 185 1.36 -15.94 5.20
C THR A 185 2.74 -15.74 5.82
N ASP A 186 3.12 -16.56 6.80
CA ASP A 186 4.48 -16.58 7.35
C ASP A 186 5.52 -16.98 6.30
N GLU A 187 5.19 -17.94 5.43
CA GLU A 187 6.10 -18.37 4.37
C GLU A 187 6.29 -17.26 3.33
N LEU A 188 5.21 -16.60 2.92
CA LEU A 188 5.27 -15.40 2.08
C LEU A 188 6.11 -14.30 2.75
N TRP A 189 5.91 -14.04 4.04
CA TRP A 189 6.70 -13.07 4.81
C TRP A 189 8.20 -13.41 4.80
N ARG A 190 8.58 -14.67 4.96
CA ARG A 190 9.98 -15.12 4.93
C ARG A 190 10.60 -14.93 3.54
N LEU A 191 9.85 -15.22 2.47
CA LEU A 191 10.30 -14.99 1.10
C LEU A 191 10.48 -13.49 0.82
N ARG A 192 9.51 -12.66 1.23
CA ARG A 192 9.56 -11.19 1.14
C ARG A 192 10.70 -10.59 1.96
N SER A 193 10.95 -11.12 3.16
CA SER A 193 12.05 -10.69 4.02
C SER A 193 13.41 -10.97 3.40
N ALA A 194 13.56 -12.10 2.70
CA ALA A 194 14.77 -12.39 1.92
C ALA A 194 14.91 -11.44 0.71
N ALA A 195 13.79 -11.03 0.10
CA ALA A 195 13.77 -10.10 -1.02
C ALA A 195 14.32 -8.70 -0.69
N ASN A 196 14.33 -8.29 0.59
CA ASN A 196 15.03 -7.07 1.04
C ASN A 196 16.54 -7.09 0.73
N TRP A 197 17.11 -8.27 0.49
CA TRP A 197 18.52 -8.51 0.22
C TRP A 197 18.74 -9.11 -1.18
N SER A 198 17.86 -8.81 -2.14
CA SER A 198 17.79 -9.47 -3.45
C SER A 198 19.07 -9.44 -4.30
N PHE A 199 19.94 -8.46 -4.08
CA PHE A 199 21.26 -8.39 -4.74
C PHE A 199 22.38 -9.10 -3.95
N LEU A 200 22.13 -9.50 -2.71
CA LEU A 200 23.11 -10.12 -1.81
C LEU A 200 22.79 -11.58 -1.49
N VAL A 201 21.56 -12.05 -1.74
CA VAL A 201 21.09 -13.37 -1.35
C VAL A 201 20.43 -14.08 -2.53
N PRO A 202 20.79 -15.36 -2.83
CA PRO A 202 20.18 -16.11 -3.91
C PRO A 202 18.71 -16.46 -3.63
N PRO A 203 17.89 -16.68 -4.69
CA PRO A 203 16.50 -17.09 -4.52
C PRO A 203 16.31 -18.39 -3.73
N ARG A 204 15.38 -18.38 -2.78
CA ARG A 204 15.00 -19.55 -1.97
C ARG A 204 14.06 -20.50 -2.74
N ARG A 205 14.55 -21.07 -3.86
CA ARG A 205 13.75 -21.85 -4.84
C ARG A 205 12.86 -22.92 -4.21
N ARG A 206 13.42 -23.87 -3.45
CA ARG A 206 12.66 -24.95 -2.78
C ARG A 206 11.55 -24.45 -1.85
N ARG A 207 11.80 -23.33 -1.16
CA ARG A 207 10.84 -22.73 -0.23
C ARG A 207 9.70 -22.07 -1.00
N ARG A 208 10.03 -21.41 -2.12
CA ARG A 208 9.08 -20.80 -3.03
C ARG A 208 8.23 -21.86 -3.75
N GLU A 209 8.81 -22.95 -4.21
CA GLU A 209 8.10 -24.09 -4.81
C GLU A 209 7.04 -24.63 -3.85
N ARG A 210 7.42 -24.99 -2.61
CA ARG A 210 6.45 -25.42 -1.58
C ARG A 210 5.34 -24.41 -1.31
N PHE A 211 5.65 -23.12 -1.38
CA PHE A 211 4.66 -22.05 -1.22
C PHE A 211 3.67 -22.06 -2.39
N PHE A 212 4.14 -22.17 -3.63
CA PHE A 212 3.26 -22.29 -4.81
C PHE A 212 2.47 -23.59 -4.84
N ASP A 213 3.05 -24.73 -4.47
CA ASP A 213 2.34 -26.02 -4.36
C ASP A 213 1.18 -25.92 -3.36
N ARG A 214 1.32 -25.10 -2.33
CA ARG A 214 0.26 -24.84 -1.37
C ARG A 214 -0.82 -23.91 -1.92
N LEU A 215 -0.45 -22.85 -2.64
CA LEU A 215 -1.41 -21.99 -3.32
C LEU A 215 -2.21 -22.75 -4.37
N GLN A 216 -1.55 -23.63 -5.12
CA GLN A 216 -2.19 -24.50 -6.10
C GLN A 216 -3.28 -25.36 -5.46
N ARG A 217 -2.99 -26.00 -4.32
CA ARG A 217 -3.99 -26.76 -3.56
C ARG A 217 -5.17 -25.91 -3.08
N TYR A 218 -4.95 -24.65 -2.71
CA TYR A 218 -6.05 -23.75 -2.37
C TYR A 218 -6.94 -23.47 -3.58
N VAL A 219 -6.35 -23.18 -4.74
CA VAL A 219 -7.09 -22.91 -5.99
C VAL A 219 -7.86 -24.14 -6.46
N GLU A 220 -7.25 -25.33 -6.41
CA GLU A 220 -7.89 -26.60 -6.80
C GLU A 220 -9.12 -26.95 -5.95
N ASN A 221 -9.11 -26.56 -4.68
CA ASN A 221 -10.19 -26.86 -3.72
C ASN A 221 -11.04 -25.61 -3.39
N ALA A 222 -10.88 -24.52 -4.13
CA ALA A 222 -11.52 -23.26 -3.78
C ALA A 222 -13.03 -23.27 -4.05
N GLY A 223 -13.81 -22.88 -3.05
CA GLY A 223 -15.23 -22.55 -3.23
C GLY A 223 -15.45 -21.29 -4.09
N PRO A 224 -16.70 -20.95 -4.43
CA PRO A 224 -17.00 -19.83 -5.32
C PRO A 224 -16.69 -18.45 -4.75
N ASP A 225 -16.69 -18.33 -3.42
CA ASP A 225 -16.81 -17.06 -2.71
C ASP A 225 -15.49 -16.42 -2.25
N ASN A 226 -14.40 -16.71 -2.98
CA ASN A 226 -13.06 -16.17 -2.70
C ASN A 226 -12.28 -15.93 -3.99
N LEU A 227 -11.19 -15.16 -3.90
CA LEU A 227 -10.37 -14.82 -5.08
C LEU A 227 -9.74 -16.06 -5.74
N ALA A 228 -9.26 -17.03 -4.98
CA ALA A 228 -8.71 -18.29 -5.50
C ALA A 228 -9.78 -19.09 -6.28
N GLY A 229 -11.04 -19.05 -5.85
CA GLY A 229 -12.16 -19.63 -6.57
C GLY A 229 -12.39 -18.94 -7.92
N THR A 230 -12.32 -17.61 -7.96
CA THR A 230 -12.40 -16.86 -9.22
C THR A 230 -11.24 -17.23 -10.15
N VAL A 231 -10.03 -17.37 -9.62
CA VAL A 231 -8.86 -17.86 -10.37
C VAL A 231 -9.11 -19.23 -10.98
N ALA A 232 -9.67 -20.18 -10.21
CA ALA A 232 -9.96 -21.53 -10.68
C ALA A 232 -10.95 -21.59 -11.86
N ARG A 233 -11.81 -20.57 -12.00
CA ARG A 233 -12.83 -20.47 -13.06
C ARG A 233 -12.39 -19.65 -14.27
N LEU A 234 -11.27 -18.94 -14.18
CA LEU A 234 -10.78 -18.20 -15.35
C LEU A 234 -10.36 -19.20 -16.43
N PRO A 235 -10.71 -18.95 -17.71
CA PRO A 235 -10.29 -19.81 -18.80
C PRO A 235 -8.77 -19.86 -18.83
N GLY A 236 -8.20 -21.07 -18.70
CA GLY A 236 -6.78 -21.29 -18.86
C GLY A 236 -6.38 -20.98 -20.31
N GLY A 237 -5.58 -19.94 -20.51
CA GLY A 237 -5.08 -19.55 -21.82
C GLY A 237 -3.69 -18.92 -21.74
N GLY A 238 -2.79 -19.33 -22.64
CA GLY A 238 -1.50 -18.69 -22.87
C GLY A 238 -0.41 -18.93 -21.81
N ALA A 239 0.54 -18.00 -21.72
CA ALA A 239 1.68 -18.00 -20.78
C ALA A 239 1.34 -17.37 -19.41
N VAL A 240 0.06 -17.11 -19.17
CA VAL A 240 -0.43 -16.57 -17.90
C VAL A 240 -0.44 -17.68 -16.87
N ASP A 241 0.19 -17.42 -15.74
CA ASP A 241 0.12 -18.24 -14.53
C ASP A 241 -0.78 -17.49 -13.53
N PRO A 242 -2.09 -17.83 -13.45
CA PRO A 242 -3.04 -17.14 -12.59
C PRO A 242 -2.71 -17.33 -11.10
N VAL A 243 -2.32 -18.54 -10.70
CA VAL A 243 -1.90 -18.85 -9.32
C VAL A 243 -0.64 -18.06 -8.97
N GLY A 244 0.25 -17.87 -9.95
CA GLY A 244 1.40 -16.97 -9.95
C GLY A 244 1.12 -15.52 -9.55
N GLN A 245 -0.13 -15.05 -9.68
CA GLN A 245 -0.52 -13.68 -9.34
C GLN A 245 -0.92 -13.52 -7.87
N ILE A 246 -1.42 -14.57 -7.21
CA ILE A 246 -1.90 -14.53 -5.82
C ILE A 246 -0.89 -13.94 -4.81
N PRO A 247 0.44 -14.22 -4.89
CA PRO A 247 1.40 -13.68 -3.94
C PRO A 247 1.45 -12.15 -3.95
N HIS A 248 1.15 -11.52 -5.09
CA HIS A 248 1.03 -10.05 -5.19
C HIS A 248 -0.16 -9.54 -4.38
N TRP A 249 -1.32 -10.20 -4.43
CA TRP A 249 -2.51 -9.76 -3.69
C TRP A 249 -2.31 -9.87 -2.18
N LEU A 250 -1.79 -11.01 -1.72
CA LEU A 250 -1.43 -11.20 -0.31
C LEU A 250 -0.40 -10.16 0.14
N PHE A 251 0.62 -9.87 -0.68
CA PHE A 251 1.59 -8.80 -0.42
C PHE A 251 0.91 -7.41 -0.31
N ALA A 252 -0.01 -7.08 -1.20
CA ALA A 252 -0.71 -5.80 -1.21
C ALA A 252 -1.62 -5.61 0.02
N PHE A 253 -2.26 -6.68 0.50
CA PHE A 253 -3.08 -6.63 1.71
C PHE A 253 -2.29 -6.33 3.00
N ASP A 254 -0.97 -6.57 3.03
CA ASP A 254 -0.11 -6.11 4.14
C ASP A 254 -0.16 -4.57 4.28
N ALA A 255 -0.05 -3.86 3.14
CA ALA A 255 -0.15 -2.41 3.10
C ALA A 255 -1.54 -1.91 3.54
N ALA A 256 -2.60 -2.64 3.17
CA ALA A 256 -3.95 -2.31 3.59
C ALA A 256 -4.14 -2.42 5.12
N GLY A 257 -3.61 -3.46 5.77
CA GLY A 257 -3.64 -3.58 7.22
C GLY A 257 -2.85 -2.46 7.94
N MET A 258 -1.70 -2.06 7.38
CA MET A 258 -0.96 -0.88 7.86
C MET A 258 -1.78 0.40 7.75
N ALA A 259 -2.48 0.61 6.64
CA ALA A 259 -3.31 1.79 6.41
C ALA A 259 -4.51 1.84 7.36
N SER A 260 -5.22 0.72 7.55
CA SER A 260 -6.38 0.62 8.44
C SER A 260 -6.02 0.89 9.90
N SER A 261 -4.94 0.28 10.40
CA SER A 261 -4.53 0.49 11.80
C SER A 261 -4.10 1.95 12.07
N ARG A 262 -3.43 2.59 11.12
CA ARG A 262 -3.09 4.03 11.20
C ARG A 262 -4.32 4.92 11.09
N ALA A 263 -5.27 4.60 10.21
CA ALA A 263 -6.55 5.31 10.09
C ALA A 263 -7.32 5.25 11.41
N LEU A 264 -7.38 4.08 12.05
CA LEU A 264 -7.99 3.90 13.37
C LEU A 264 -7.31 4.78 14.44
N ALA A 265 -5.98 4.89 14.39
CA ALA A 265 -5.22 5.70 15.35
C ALA A 265 -5.45 7.21 15.19
N VAL A 266 -5.55 7.73 13.96
CA VAL A 266 -5.91 9.14 13.76
C VAL A 266 -7.38 9.40 14.10
N LEU A 267 -8.30 8.51 13.73
CA LEU A 267 -9.70 8.63 14.13
C LEU A 267 -9.86 8.63 15.66
N ALA A 268 -9.09 7.83 16.40
CA ALA A 268 -9.09 7.83 17.87
C ALA A 268 -8.57 9.13 18.52
N THR A 269 -8.03 10.07 17.73
CA THR A 269 -7.45 11.33 18.22
C THR A 269 -8.07 12.57 17.59
N HIS A 270 -8.93 12.42 16.58
CA HIS A 270 -9.52 13.50 15.77
C HIS A 270 -11.05 13.47 15.90
N PRO A 271 -11.65 14.18 16.88
CA PRO A 271 -13.06 14.00 17.25
C PRO A 271 -14.07 14.31 16.13
N GLU A 272 -13.82 15.33 15.32
CA GLU A 272 -14.72 15.70 14.22
C GLU A 272 -14.76 14.62 13.13
N GLN A 273 -13.58 14.17 12.71
CA GLN A 273 -13.41 13.10 11.74
C GLN A 273 -13.91 11.77 12.31
N HIS A 274 -13.70 11.52 13.61
CA HIS A 274 -14.27 10.37 14.31
C HIS A 274 -15.80 10.36 14.25
N ALA A 275 -16.45 11.49 14.54
CA ALA A 275 -17.91 11.59 14.50
C ALA A 275 -18.46 11.25 13.11
N ARG A 276 -17.82 11.77 12.05
CA ARG A 276 -18.20 11.47 10.66
C ARG A 276 -17.93 10.03 10.27
N ALA A 277 -16.82 9.45 10.72
CA ALA A 277 -16.49 8.05 10.52
C ALA A 277 -17.50 7.12 11.21
N VAL A 278 -17.96 7.45 12.42
CA VAL A 278 -19.00 6.68 13.09
C VAL A 278 -20.36 6.84 12.40
N ALA A 279 -20.70 8.03 11.88
CA ALA A 279 -21.91 8.21 11.09
C ALA A 279 -21.91 7.33 9.83
N ASP A 280 -20.78 7.26 9.11
CA ASP A 280 -20.60 6.37 7.96
C ASP A 280 -20.63 4.87 8.37
N ALA A 281 -20.34 4.57 9.64
CA ALA A 281 -20.35 3.23 10.23
C ALA A 281 -21.68 2.80 10.90
N ALA A 282 -22.73 3.63 10.85
CA ALA A 282 -23.94 3.44 11.68
C ALA A 282 -24.64 2.08 11.51
N ASP A 283 -24.67 1.56 10.28
CA ASP A 283 -25.13 0.19 9.98
C ASP A 283 -23.97 -0.61 9.38
N PRO A 284 -23.08 -1.21 10.19
CA PRO A 284 -21.89 -1.88 9.68
C PRO A 284 -22.22 -3.17 8.90
N ALA A 285 -23.42 -3.75 9.08
CA ALA A 285 -23.85 -4.98 8.41
C ALA A 285 -24.42 -4.71 7.00
N HIS A 286 -24.89 -3.49 6.74
CA HIS A 286 -25.37 -3.11 5.41
C HIS A 286 -24.26 -3.21 4.35
N LEU A 287 -24.55 -3.93 3.28
CA LEU A 287 -23.67 -4.05 2.12
C LEU A 287 -23.75 -2.77 1.28
N GLY A 288 -22.77 -1.89 1.49
CA GLY A 288 -22.68 -0.63 0.76
C GLY A 288 -21.29 -0.03 0.82
N LEU A 289 -21.05 0.97 -0.01
CA LEU A 289 -19.84 1.78 0.07
C LEU A 289 -19.86 2.63 1.35
N ARG A 290 -18.66 2.88 1.89
CA ARG A 290 -18.43 3.72 3.06
C ARG A 290 -17.53 4.89 2.66
N PRO A 291 -18.07 5.93 1.99
CA PRO A 291 -17.23 6.92 1.33
C PRO A 291 -16.26 7.60 2.29
N TYR A 292 -16.71 7.93 3.50
CA TYR A 292 -15.87 8.63 4.47
C TYR A 292 -14.80 7.70 5.05
N LEU A 293 -15.14 6.46 5.40
CA LEU A 293 -14.14 5.50 5.88
C LEU A 293 -13.11 5.12 4.80
N ARG A 294 -13.54 5.02 3.53
CA ARG A 294 -12.62 4.84 2.38
C ARG A 294 -11.67 6.04 2.26
N ALA A 295 -12.20 7.26 2.40
CA ALA A 295 -11.41 8.48 2.40
C ALA A 295 -10.41 8.53 3.57
N CYS A 296 -10.79 8.10 4.77
CA CYS A 296 -9.88 7.98 5.92
C CYS A 296 -8.72 7.02 5.67
N VAL A 297 -8.98 5.90 4.98
CA VAL A 297 -7.92 4.94 4.59
C VAL A 297 -7.01 5.55 3.53
N GLN A 298 -7.56 6.20 2.50
CA GLN A 298 -6.76 6.90 1.49
C GLN A 298 -5.88 7.98 2.12
N GLU A 299 -6.44 8.75 3.05
CA GLU A 299 -5.75 9.83 3.74
C GLU A 299 -4.64 9.31 4.67
N SER A 300 -4.86 8.17 5.34
CA SER A 300 -3.82 7.46 6.08
C SER A 300 -2.65 7.03 5.18
N VAL A 301 -2.91 6.59 3.94
CA VAL A 301 -1.86 6.26 2.96
C VAL A 301 -1.20 7.53 2.40
N ARG A 302 -1.94 8.65 2.26
CA ARG A 302 -1.35 9.95 1.89
C ARG A 302 -0.33 10.38 2.94
N LEU A 303 -0.76 10.40 4.21
CA LEU A 303 0.06 10.82 5.34
C LEU A 303 1.25 9.90 5.58
N TRP A 304 1.07 8.58 5.43
CA TRP A 304 2.09 7.57 5.68
C TRP A 304 2.15 6.51 4.57
N PRO A 305 2.75 6.85 3.41
CA PRO A 305 2.81 5.96 2.26
C PRO A 305 3.38 4.58 2.59
N THR A 306 2.64 3.53 2.23
CA THR A 306 3.06 2.14 2.42
C THR A 306 4.12 1.74 1.37
N THR A 307 4.05 2.34 0.19
CA THR A 307 5.04 2.28 -0.89
C THR A 307 5.74 3.65 -1.02
N PRO A 308 6.89 3.86 -0.37
CA PRO A 308 7.52 5.19 -0.31
C PRO A 308 8.25 5.58 -1.61
N MET A 309 8.48 4.62 -2.52
CA MET A 309 9.16 4.85 -3.78
C MET A 309 8.40 4.14 -4.91
N ILE A 310 7.96 4.92 -5.89
CA ILE A 310 7.46 4.36 -7.17
C ILE A 310 8.63 4.39 -8.14
N LEU A 311 8.98 3.21 -8.64
CA LEU A 311 10.11 3.00 -9.55
C LEU A 311 9.61 2.77 -10.98
N ARG A 312 10.29 3.38 -11.94
CA ARG A 312 10.12 3.15 -13.38
C ARG A 312 11.48 2.95 -14.06
N GLU A 313 11.47 2.28 -15.20
CA GLU A 313 12.63 2.20 -16.09
C GLU A 313 12.33 2.96 -17.38
N VAL A 314 13.22 3.87 -17.76
CA VAL A 314 13.10 4.58 -19.04
C VAL A 314 13.45 3.61 -20.16
N THR A 315 12.51 3.31 -21.04
CA THR A 315 12.68 2.36 -22.15
C THR A 315 12.83 3.03 -23.51
N ALA A 316 12.37 4.28 -23.64
CA ALA A 316 12.55 5.13 -24.82
C ALA A 316 12.97 6.55 -24.38
N PRO A 317 13.63 7.35 -25.25
CA PRO A 317 14.00 8.73 -24.91
C PRO A 317 12.80 9.50 -24.35
N ALA A 318 12.98 10.10 -23.17
CA ALA A 318 11.93 10.85 -22.47
C ALA A 318 12.37 12.30 -22.29
N ALA A 319 11.58 13.24 -22.81
CA ALA A 319 11.86 14.66 -22.75
C ALA A 319 11.15 15.31 -21.55
N TRP A 320 11.83 16.24 -20.89
CA TRP A 320 11.38 16.96 -19.70
C TRP A 320 11.59 18.44 -19.90
N ARG A 321 10.68 19.26 -19.37
CA ARG A 321 10.80 20.72 -19.40
C ARG A 321 11.18 21.25 -18.02
N ALA A 322 12.20 22.07 -17.98
CA ALA A 322 12.62 22.80 -16.78
C ALA A 322 12.68 24.29 -17.12
N GLY A 323 11.55 24.99 -16.98
CA GLY A 323 11.40 26.32 -17.57
C GLY A 323 11.49 26.26 -19.09
N ASP A 324 12.42 27.02 -19.67
CA ASP A 324 12.66 27.05 -21.13
C ASP A 324 13.63 25.95 -21.60
N GLU A 325 14.26 25.21 -20.69
CA GLU A 325 15.21 24.16 -21.03
C GLU A 325 14.51 22.82 -21.31
N LEU A 326 15.04 22.09 -22.31
CA LEU A 326 14.61 20.74 -22.65
C LEU A 326 15.71 19.75 -22.26
N PHE A 327 15.39 18.84 -21.36
CA PHE A 327 16.28 17.76 -20.93
C PHE A 327 15.76 16.42 -21.47
N VAL A 328 16.63 15.55 -22.00
CA VAL A 328 16.24 14.23 -22.53
C VAL A 328 16.95 13.12 -21.77
N THR A 329 16.17 12.27 -21.10
CA THR A 329 16.67 11.08 -20.44
C THR A 329 16.77 9.94 -21.44
N ALA A 330 17.99 9.42 -21.65
CA ALA A 330 18.21 8.23 -22.48
C ALA A 330 17.67 6.94 -21.82
N PRO A 331 17.32 5.90 -22.61
CA PRO A 331 16.91 4.59 -22.10
C PRO A 331 17.89 3.94 -21.11
N GLY A 332 17.37 3.12 -20.19
CA GLY A 332 18.12 2.41 -19.17
C GLY A 332 18.34 3.20 -17.86
N ALA A 333 17.76 4.38 -17.72
CA ALA A 333 17.73 5.11 -16.45
C ALA A 333 16.61 4.61 -15.52
N ALA A 334 16.87 4.60 -14.21
CA ALA A 334 15.86 4.32 -13.18
C ALA A 334 15.19 5.63 -12.74
N LEU A 335 13.90 5.77 -12.98
CA LEU A 335 13.09 6.90 -12.52
C LEU A 335 12.53 6.63 -11.13
N LEU A 336 12.69 7.61 -10.24
CA LEU A 336 12.30 7.54 -8.83
C LEU A 336 11.31 8.66 -8.50
N ILE A 337 10.10 8.27 -8.13
CA ILE A 337 9.11 9.15 -7.50
C ILE A 337 9.13 8.88 -6.00
N THR A 338 9.51 9.89 -5.21
CA THR A 338 9.62 9.79 -3.75
C THR A 338 8.30 10.20 -3.12
N VAL A 339 7.41 9.23 -2.90
CA VAL A 339 6.00 9.46 -2.55
C VAL A 339 5.82 10.33 -1.29
N PRO A 340 6.51 10.07 -0.15
CA PRO A 340 6.35 10.92 1.03
C PRO A 340 6.74 12.38 0.79
N ALA A 341 7.69 12.63 -0.10
CA ALA A 341 8.12 13.99 -0.42
C ALA A 341 7.11 14.77 -1.25
N PHE A 342 6.24 14.08 -2.00
CA PHE A 342 5.13 14.71 -2.73
C PHE A 342 3.87 14.83 -1.85
N HIS A 343 3.54 13.77 -1.12
CA HIS A 343 2.34 13.73 -0.28
C HIS A 343 2.40 14.63 0.96
N ARG A 344 3.61 14.96 1.43
CA ARG A 344 3.88 15.76 2.64
C ARG A 344 4.60 17.07 2.33
N ASP A 345 4.43 17.58 1.11
CA ASP A 345 5.08 18.81 0.72
C ASP A 345 4.26 20.06 1.09
N ARG A 346 4.54 20.64 2.26
CA ARG A 346 4.00 21.95 2.69
C ARG A 346 4.19 23.12 1.71
N ASP A 347 5.12 23.03 0.76
CA ASP A 347 5.32 24.10 -0.23
C ASP A 347 4.31 23.97 -1.39
N LEU A 348 3.72 22.77 -1.56
CA LEU A 348 2.77 22.45 -2.63
C LEU A 348 1.37 22.14 -2.11
N LEU A 349 1.23 21.75 -0.84
CA LEU A 349 -0.01 21.27 -0.24
C LEU A 349 -0.28 22.07 1.04
N PRO A 350 -1.38 22.84 1.12
CA PRO A 350 -1.72 23.59 2.32
C PRO A 350 -2.05 22.67 3.52
N PHE A 351 -2.56 21.46 3.24
CA PHE A 351 -2.94 20.44 4.22
C PHE A 351 -1.90 19.32 4.37
N ALA A 352 -0.64 19.56 3.94
CA ALA A 352 0.39 18.53 3.81
C ALA A 352 0.51 17.61 5.04
N ASP A 353 0.35 18.19 6.23
CA ASP A 353 0.56 17.51 7.52
C ASP A 353 -0.71 17.39 8.36
N GLU A 354 -1.88 17.61 7.79
CA GLU A 354 -3.18 17.50 8.46
C GLU A 354 -3.91 16.23 8.03
N PHE A 355 -4.79 15.69 8.89
CA PHE A 355 -5.67 14.59 8.50
C PHE A 355 -6.96 15.15 7.91
N VAL A 356 -7.06 15.19 6.58
CA VAL A 356 -8.18 15.82 5.85
C VAL A 356 -8.82 14.84 4.86
N PRO A 357 -9.56 13.80 5.32
CA PRO A 357 -10.23 12.85 4.43
C PRO A 357 -11.13 13.49 3.37
N GLU A 358 -11.64 14.69 3.63
CA GLU A 358 -12.58 15.42 2.78
C GLU A 358 -12.04 15.65 1.37
N ILE A 359 -10.71 15.78 1.20
CA ILE A 359 -10.10 16.01 -0.11
C ILE A 359 -10.43 14.90 -1.12
N TRP A 360 -10.72 13.68 -0.62
CA TRP A 360 -11.05 12.51 -1.43
C TRP A 360 -12.53 12.45 -1.82
N LEU A 361 -13.35 13.34 -1.28
CA LEU A 361 -14.81 13.36 -1.45
C LEU A 361 -15.29 14.62 -2.18
N ASP A 362 -14.59 15.74 -2.02
CA ASP A 362 -14.95 17.04 -2.60
C ASP A 362 -14.18 17.39 -3.87
N GLY A 363 -13.41 16.43 -4.42
CA GLY A 363 -12.64 16.59 -5.66
C GLY A 363 -11.32 17.35 -5.50
N ARG A 364 -10.98 17.87 -4.32
CA ARG A 364 -9.69 18.58 -4.12
C ARG A 364 -8.49 17.70 -4.41
N ALA A 365 -8.53 16.40 -4.08
CA ALA A 365 -7.41 15.49 -4.33
C ALA A 365 -7.06 15.37 -5.83
N GLU A 366 -8.04 15.51 -6.73
CA GLU A 366 -7.85 15.43 -8.18
C GLU A 366 -7.02 16.60 -8.75
N GLN A 367 -6.98 17.72 -8.02
CA GLN A 367 -6.17 18.89 -8.37
C GLN A 367 -4.68 18.69 -8.08
N TYR A 368 -4.32 17.61 -7.38
CA TYR A 368 -2.95 17.29 -6.98
C TYR A 368 -2.53 15.93 -7.55
N PRO A 369 -2.07 15.87 -8.82
CA PRO A 369 -1.76 14.60 -9.49
C PRO A 369 -0.63 13.80 -8.84
N GLN A 370 0.14 14.43 -7.95
CA GLN A 370 1.17 13.81 -7.13
C GLN A 370 0.63 13.04 -5.92
N LEU A 371 -0.67 13.15 -5.58
CA LEU A 371 -1.32 12.38 -4.52
C LEU A 371 -1.75 11.01 -5.06
N VAL A 372 -0.90 10.01 -4.85
CA VAL A 372 -1.01 8.68 -5.48
C VAL A 372 -1.04 7.54 -4.46
N PRO A 373 -2.01 7.50 -3.52
CA PRO A 373 -2.07 6.47 -2.48
C PRO A 373 -2.16 5.03 -3.05
N PHE A 374 -2.69 4.89 -4.27
CA PHE A 374 -2.81 3.63 -4.99
C PHE A 374 -2.04 3.61 -6.34
N SER A 375 -1.03 4.48 -6.50
CA SER A 375 -0.42 4.80 -7.81
C SER A 375 -1.48 5.39 -8.78
N ALA A 376 -1.10 5.66 -10.03
CA ALA A 376 -2.02 6.09 -11.09
C ALA A 376 -1.61 5.52 -12.46
N GLY A 377 -2.42 5.80 -13.49
CA GLY A 377 -2.20 5.40 -14.87
C GLY A 377 -2.31 3.87 -15.11
N PRO A 378 -1.79 3.34 -16.23
CA PRO A 378 -1.88 1.92 -16.60
C PRO A 378 -1.20 0.94 -15.63
N ALA A 379 -0.43 1.44 -14.66
CA ALA A 379 0.13 0.66 -13.54
C ALA A 379 -0.46 1.03 -12.17
N GLY A 380 -1.61 1.71 -12.13
CA GLY A 380 -2.42 1.91 -10.92
C GLY A 380 -2.84 0.58 -10.29
N CYS A 381 -3.11 0.60 -8.99
CA CYS A 381 -3.49 -0.60 -8.23
C CYS A 381 -4.81 -1.19 -8.76
N PRO A 382 -4.80 -2.41 -9.32
CA PRO A 382 -6.03 -3.03 -9.82
C PRO A 382 -7.00 -3.41 -8.68
N GLY A 383 -6.50 -3.57 -7.45
CA GLY A 383 -7.29 -3.94 -6.28
C GLY A 383 -7.79 -2.76 -5.44
N GLN A 384 -7.69 -1.51 -5.91
CA GLN A 384 -8.03 -0.33 -5.10
C GLN A 384 -9.45 -0.41 -4.51
N ASN A 385 -10.45 -0.72 -5.32
CA ASN A 385 -11.84 -0.79 -4.87
C ASN A 385 -12.07 -1.93 -3.86
N LEU A 386 -11.48 -3.10 -4.11
CA LEU A 386 -11.53 -4.23 -3.18
C LEU A 386 -10.86 -3.90 -1.85
N VAL A 387 -9.66 -3.34 -1.86
CA VAL A 387 -8.93 -2.96 -0.65
C VAL A 387 -9.71 -1.92 0.15
N LEU A 388 -10.23 -0.88 -0.49
CA LEU A 388 -11.00 0.15 0.16
C LEU A 388 -12.31 -0.39 0.73
N PHE A 389 -12.99 -1.31 0.04
CA PHE A 389 -14.17 -2.00 0.57
C PHE A 389 -13.83 -2.80 1.83
N VAL A 390 -12.85 -3.69 1.78
CA VAL A 390 -12.48 -4.57 2.91
C VAL A 390 -12.04 -3.77 4.13
N THR A 391 -11.18 -2.77 3.92
CA THR A 391 -10.65 -1.93 5.01
C THR A 391 -11.74 -1.07 5.64
N SER A 392 -12.58 -0.42 4.83
CA SER A 392 -13.66 0.42 5.36
C SER A 392 -14.77 -0.37 6.05
N ALA A 393 -15.13 -1.56 5.54
CA ALA A 393 -16.09 -2.45 6.20
C ALA A 393 -15.56 -2.92 7.57
N LEU A 394 -14.28 -3.30 7.65
CA LEU A 394 -13.67 -3.66 8.93
C LEU A 394 -13.69 -2.48 9.92
N LEU A 395 -13.29 -1.28 9.46
CA LEU A 395 -13.33 -0.09 10.31
C LEU A 395 -14.75 0.25 10.77
N ALA A 396 -15.77 0.05 9.93
CA ALA A 396 -17.16 0.28 10.30
C ALA A 396 -17.58 -0.61 11.49
N HIS A 397 -17.33 -1.92 11.42
CA HIS A 397 -17.62 -2.83 12.54
C HIS A 397 -16.87 -2.48 13.83
N LEU A 398 -15.59 -2.09 13.72
CA LEU A 398 -14.80 -1.72 14.90
C LEU A 398 -15.34 -0.44 15.53
N LEU A 399 -15.59 0.61 14.75
CA LEU A 399 -16.05 1.91 15.24
C LEU A 399 -17.52 1.90 15.71
N SER A 400 -18.36 1.00 15.17
CA SER A 400 -19.74 0.85 15.64
C SER A 400 -19.82 0.19 17.02
N ALA A 401 -18.82 -0.63 17.39
CA ALA A 401 -18.84 -1.44 18.60
C ALA A 401 -17.89 -0.97 19.70
N LEU A 402 -16.81 -0.25 19.33
CA LEU A 402 -15.71 0.10 20.22
C LEU A 402 -15.51 1.60 20.29
N GLU A 403 -15.27 2.10 21.50
CA GLU A 403 -14.60 3.38 21.72
C GLU A 403 -13.11 3.10 21.94
N LEU A 404 -12.28 3.65 21.07
CA LEU A 404 -10.84 3.42 21.08
C LEU A 404 -10.09 4.66 21.54
N ARG A 405 -9.23 4.50 22.54
CA ARG A 405 -8.32 5.55 22.99
C ARG A 405 -6.88 5.15 22.74
N LEU A 406 -6.19 5.91 21.89
CA LEU A 406 -4.82 5.63 21.50
C LEU A 406 -3.85 5.73 22.69
N ARG A 407 -3.04 4.68 22.88
CA ARG A 407 -2.02 4.53 23.94
C ARG A 407 -0.60 4.38 23.42
N SER A 408 -0.40 4.36 22.11
CA SER A 408 0.93 4.31 21.51
C SER A 408 1.82 5.45 21.99
N HIS A 409 3.14 5.23 21.92
CA HIS A 409 4.14 6.23 22.31
C HIS A 409 3.94 7.57 21.60
N LEU A 410 3.75 7.53 20.28
CA LEU A 410 3.42 8.71 19.50
C LEU A 410 1.90 8.80 19.31
N ARG A 411 1.33 9.98 19.58
CA ARG A 411 -0.11 10.25 19.46
C ARG A 411 -0.30 11.46 18.53
N PRO A 412 -0.95 11.27 17.37
CA PRO A 412 -1.42 12.37 16.54
C PRO A 412 -2.27 13.36 17.34
N VAL A 413 -2.15 14.66 17.03
CA VAL A 413 -2.93 15.74 17.64
C VAL A 413 -3.61 16.50 16.51
N PRO A 414 -4.93 16.78 16.58
CA PRO A 414 -5.68 17.40 15.48
C PRO A 414 -5.09 18.73 15.00
N ASP A 415 -4.72 19.59 15.93
CA ASP A 415 -4.29 20.97 15.63
C ASP A 415 -2.76 21.11 15.52
N ALA A 416 -2.04 20.00 15.34
CA ALA A 416 -0.59 20.02 15.20
C ALA A 416 -0.14 19.25 13.95
N PRO A 417 0.97 19.66 13.30
CA PRO A 417 1.50 18.93 12.16
C PRO A 417 1.75 17.46 12.50
N LEU A 418 1.10 16.57 11.76
CA LEU A 418 1.22 15.13 11.94
C LEU A 418 2.65 14.66 11.64
N PRO A 419 3.13 13.60 12.30
CA PRO A 419 4.46 13.06 12.04
C PRO A 419 4.61 12.59 10.58
N LEU A 420 5.82 12.69 10.04
CA LEU A 420 6.16 12.13 8.73
C LEU A 420 6.27 10.60 8.76
N MET A 421 6.58 10.03 9.94
CA MET A 421 6.59 8.59 10.17
C MET A 421 5.67 8.21 11.31
N PHE A 422 4.86 7.17 11.07
CA PHE A 422 3.99 6.61 12.09
C PHE A 422 4.02 5.07 12.05
N ASN A 423 4.50 4.48 13.13
CA ASN A 423 4.79 3.06 13.24
C ASN A 423 3.53 2.27 13.59
N ASN A 424 2.98 1.56 12.61
CA ASN A 424 1.80 0.72 12.79
C ASN A 424 2.04 -0.47 13.74
N PHE A 425 3.28 -0.93 13.91
CA PHE A 425 3.59 -2.07 14.81
C PHE A 425 3.60 -1.68 16.30
N GLY A 426 3.65 -0.39 16.60
CA GLY A 426 3.64 0.13 17.97
C GLY A 426 2.28 0.68 18.41
N LEU A 427 1.24 0.48 17.60
CA LEU A 427 -0.11 0.95 17.93
C LEU A 427 -0.71 0.10 19.05
N ASP A 428 -1.32 0.78 20.01
CA ASP A 428 -2.02 0.19 21.14
C ASP A 428 -3.19 1.08 21.51
N PHE A 429 -4.31 0.47 21.87
CA PHE A 429 -5.55 1.15 22.19
C PHE A 429 -6.12 0.61 23.51
N THR A 430 -6.54 1.50 24.40
CA THR A 430 -7.57 1.11 25.38
C THR A 430 -8.90 1.04 24.64
N VAL A 431 -9.69 0.03 24.99
CA VAL A 431 -10.98 -0.23 24.35
C VAL A 431 -12.07 -0.31 25.40
N THR A 432 -13.18 0.38 25.15
CA THR A 432 -14.46 0.20 25.84
C THR A 432 -15.57 -0.03 24.83
N ARG A 433 -16.73 -0.51 25.28
CA ARG A 433 -17.90 -0.65 24.40
C ARG A 433 -18.41 0.74 23.99
N ALA A 434 -18.76 0.90 22.72
CA ALA A 434 -19.47 2.08 22.25
C ALA A 434 -20.82 2.20 22.94
N THR A 435 -21.12 3.40 23.46
CA THR A 435 -22.44 3.70 24.00
C THR A 435 -23.45 3.62 22.86
N ALA A 436 -24.57 2.94 23.08
CA ALA A 436 -25.66 2.87 22.09
C ALA A 436 -26.01 4.29 21.63
N ARG A 437 -25.74 4.60 20.36
CA ARG A 437 -26.08 5.88 19.77
C ARG A 437 -27.52 5.76 19.28
N VAL A 438 -28.42 6.48 19.94
CA VAL A 438 -29.82 6.59 19.50
C VAL A 438 -29.78 7.18 18.08
N PRO A 439 -30.47 6.56 17.10
CA PRO A 439 -30.43 6.99 15.71
C PRO A 439 -30.92 8.42 15.49
#